data_AF-A0A3D0W526-F1
#
_entry.id   AF-A0A3D0W526-F1
#
_cell.length_a   1.000
_cell.length_b   1.000
_cell.length_c   1.000
_cell.angle_alpha   90.00
_cell.angle_beta   90.00
_cell.angle_gamma   90.00
#
_symmetry.space_group_name_H-M   'P 1'
#
loop_
_entity.id
_entity.type
_entity.pdbx_description
1 polymer ?
#
loop_
_entity_poly.entity_id
_entity_poly.type
_entity_poly.pdbx_seq_one_letter_code
_entity_poly.pdbx_strand_id
1 'polypeptide(L)'
;RAIEMNPHDAETCSVLGDALWHQGKIQEANQYLRQAVTLNEDNPIANYNLATFLHDNKKFQEAYDFYKASQMKDWEERALYCLYKTKQFDLFEKELHGVMLKKNTSPLLATLSTHFARNFHKKDRYNFCPDPLHFVFHGQVDALKDPNDDLLKSLLHDITEADISERMQSRLVNGIQSSGNLFKRKEPSFKRLAGEITLLIKKYYDRYKHEESMFIKAFPKTIEFSSSWFVKMQTGGHLSSHIHEEGWISGAVYLSIP
;
A
#
# COMPACT_ATOMS: atom_id res chain seq x y z
N ARG A 1 -24.08 -12.82 -5.54
CA ARG A 1 -24.75 -14.10 -5.86
C ARG A 1 -23.83 -14.91 -6.78
N ALA A 2 -22.68 -15.36 -6.27
CA ALA A 2 -21.67 -16.11 -7.05
C ALA A 2 -21.94 -17.63 -7.07
N ILE A 3 -22.78 -18.12 -6.14
CA ILE A 3 -23.11 -19.55 -5.95
C ILE A 3 -24.09 -20.08 -7.02
N GLU A 4 -24.56 -19.22 -7.94
CA GLU A 4 -25.43 -19.63 -9.07
C GLU A 4 -24.63 -19.99 -10.34
N MET A 5 -23.32 -19.75 -10.35
CA MET A 5 -22.39 -20.22 -11.38
C MET A 5 -21.71 -21.50 -10.85
N ASN A 6 -21.51 -22.46 -11.74
CA ASN A 6 -21.08 -23.84 -11.51
C ASN A 6 -20.38 -24.09 -10.14
N PRO A 7 -21.06 -24.68 -9.13
CA PRO A 7 -20.60 -24.73 -7.73
C PRO A 7 -19.32 -25.56 -7.48
N HIS A 8 -18.68 -26.04 -8.54
CA HIS A 8 -17.49 -26.88 -8.53
C HIS A 8 -16.42 -26.45 -9.53
N ASP A 9 -16.42 -25.19 -9.99
CA ASP A 9 -15.25 -24.65 -10.68
C ASP A 9 -14.25 -23.99 -9.71
N ALA A 10 -12.99 -23.93 -10.14
CA ALA A 10 -11.88 -23.45 -9.31
C ALA A 10 -12.08 -21.98 -8.87
N GLU A 11 -12.70 -21.16 -9.71
CA GLU A 11 -12.95 -19.75 -9.41
C GLU A 11 -13.99 -19.58 -8.29
N THR A 12 -15.08 -20.33 -8.36
CA THR A 12 -16.13 -20.32 -7.33
C THR A 12 -15.59 -20.80 -5.98
N CYS A 13 -14.82 -21.89 -5.96
CA CYS A 13 -14.15 -22.36 -4.75
C CYS A 13 -13.17 -21.30 -4.19
N SER A 14 -12.46 -20.58 -5.07
CA SER A 14 -11.54 -19.52 -4.67
C SER A 14 -12.25 -18.34 -4.01
N VAL A 15 -13.36 -17.89 -4.61
CA VAL A 15 -14.18 -16.78 -4.09
C VAL A 15 -14.82 -17.15 -2.75
N LEU A 16 -15.32 -18.38 -2.62
CA LEU A 16 -15.91 -18.85 -1.36
C LEU A 16 -14.86 -18.96 -0.26
N GLY A 17 -13.69 -19.52 -0.57
CA GLY A 17 -12.57 -19.60 0.37
C GLY A 17 -12.11 -18.23 0.87
N ASP A 18 -11.98 -17.25 -0.03
CA ASP A 18 -11.65 -15.87 0.31
C ASP A 18 -12.72 -15.20 1.20
N ALA A 19 -14.00 -15.38 0.88
CA ALA A 19 -15.10 -14.85 1.69
C ALA A 19 -15.13 -15.45 3.11
N LEU A 20 -14.90 -16.76 3.24
CA LEU A 20 -14.84 -17.45 4.53
C LEU A 20 -13.63 -16.99 5.35
N TRP A 21 -12.51 -16.74 4.69
CA TRP A 21 -11.32 -16.22 5.33
C TRP A 21 -11.57 -14.83 5.95
N HIS A 22 -12.21 -13.92 5.20
CA HIS A 22 -12.59 -12.60 5.71
C HIS A 22 -13.64 -12.64 6.84
N GLN A 23 -14.38 -13.75 6.98
CA GLN A 23 -15.26 -14.01 8.12
C GLN A 23 -14.55 -14.65 9.33
N GLY A 24 -13.24 -14.88 9.25
CA GLY A 24 -12.44 -15.51 10.30
C GLY A 24 -12.56 -17.04 10.35
N LYS A 25 -13.22 -17.67 9.39
CA LYS A 25 -13.39 -19.13 9.31
C LYS A 25 -12.18 -19.79 8.62
N ILE A 26 -11.05 -19.76 9.31
CA ILE A 26 -9.73 -20.10 8.73
C ILE A 26 -9.67 -21.55 8.21
N GLN A 27 -10.24 -22.51 8.93
CA GLN A 27 -10.19 -23.93 8.55
C GLN A 27 -11.02 -24.19 7.29
N GLU A 28 -12.24 -23.67 7.23
CA GLU A 28 -13.12 -23.79 6.06
C GLU A 28 -12.51 -23.10 4.84
N ALA A 29 -11.95 -21.90 5.02
CA ALA A 29 -11.26 -21.17 3.96
C ALA A 29 -10.10 -21.98 3.34
N ASN A 30 -9.24 -22.56 4.19
CA ASN A 30 -8.14 -23.41 3.73
C ASN A 30 -8.64 -24.60 2.90
N GLN A 31 -9.74 -25.24 3.31
CA GLN A 31 -10.31 -26.37 2.59
C GLN A 31 -10.77 -25.95 1.19
N TYR A 32 -11.56 -24.88 1.08
CA TYR A 32 -12.08 -24.41 -0.21
C TYR A 32 -10.98 -23.87 -1.15
N LEU A 33 -9.98 -23.16 -0.61
CA LEU A 33 -8.86 -22.67 -1.42
C LEU A 33 -7.98 -23.80 -1.95
N ARG A 34 -7.74 -24.86 -1.16
CA ARG A 34 -7.02 -26.05 -1.64
C ARG A 34 -7.85 -26.82 -2.66
N GLN A 35 -9.16 -26.95 -2.43
CA GLN A 35 -10.07 -27.56 -3.40
C GLN A 35 -10.05 -26.80 -4.73
N ALA A 36 -9.99 -25.46 -4.72
CA ALA A 36 -9.89 -24.66 -5.93
C ALA A 36 -8.66 -25.04 -6.76
N VAL A 37 -7.50 -25.18 -6.13
CA VAL A 37 -6.27 -25.61 -6.79
C VAL A 37 -6.35 -27.07 -7.24
N THR A 38 -6.96 -27.97 -6.48
CA THR A 38 -7.18 -29.37 -6.90
C THR A 38 -8.11 -29.48 -8.11
N LEU A 39 -9.10 -28.60 -8.25
CA LEU A 39 -10.00 -28.58 -9.39
C LEU A 39 -9.31 -28.10 -10.68
N ASN A 40 -8.33 -27.21 -10.56
CA ASN A 40 -7.49 -26.78 -11.68
C ASN A 40 -6.14 -26.28 -11.16
N GLU A 41 -5.13 -27.14 -11.25
CA GLU A 41 -3.79 -26.88 -10.71
C GLU A 41 -3.08 -25.73 -11.44
N ASP A 42 -3.43 -25.49 -12.70
CA ASP A 42 -2.87 -24.42 -13.52
C ASP A 42 -3.65 -23.10 -13.40
N ASN A 43 -4.72 -23.04 -12.60
CA ASN A 43 -5.53 -21.83 -12.47
C ASN A 43 -4.75 -20.73 -11.73
N PRO A 44 -4.39 -19.61 -12.39
CA PRO A 44 -3.58 -18.57 -11.77
C PRO A 44 -4.23 -17.92 -10.54
N ILE A 45 -5.56 -17.73 -10.58
CA ILE A 45 -6.33 -17.07 -9.52
C ILE A 45 -6.42 -17.98 -8.29
N ALA A 46 -6.70 -19.26 -8.47
CA ALA A 46 -6.76 -20.23 -7.37
C ALA A 46 -5.41 -20.35 -6.65
N ASN A 47 -4.33 -20.46 -7.42
CA ASN A 47 -2.96 -20.46 -6.88
C ASN A 47 -2.65 -19.17 -6.12
N TYR A 48 -2.97 -18.00 -6.69
CA TYR A 48 -2.70 -16.71 -6.04
C TYR A 48 -3.49 -16.55 -4.72
N ASN A 49 -4.77 -16.93 -4.70
CA ASN A 49 -5.61 -16.81 -3.51
C ASN A 49 -5.18 -17.77 -2.40
N LEU A 50 -4.83 -19.02 -2.74
CA LEU A 50 -4.27 -19.96 -1.77
C LEU A 50 -2.92 -19.47 -1.23
N ALA A 51 -2.04 -18.95 -2.10
CA ALA A 51 -0.75 -18.39 -1.68
C ALA A 51 -0.92 -17.20 -0.71
N THR A 52 -1.88 -16.32 -0.99
CA THR A 52 -2.21 -15.16 -0.14
C THR A 52 -2.74 -15.60 1.22
N PHE A 53 -3.68 -16.53 1.24
CA PHE A 53 -4.18 -17.12 2.47
C PHE A 53 -3.05 -17.77 3.29
N LEU A 54 -2.18 -18.56 2.66
CA LEU A 54 -1.06 -19.22 3.33
C LEU A 54 -0.04 -18.21 3.88
N HIS A 55 0.28 -17.18 3.11
CA HIS A 55 1.15 -16.09 3.51
C HIS A 55 0.64 -15.40 4.78
N ASP A 56 -0.64 -15.04 4.81
CA ASP A 56 -1.24 -14.32 5.95
C ASP A 56 -1.38 -15.21 7.19
N ASN A 57 -1.47 -16.53 6.97
CA ASN A 57 -1.40 -17.54 8.02
C ASN A 57 0.06 -18.00 8.32
N LYS A 58 1.07 -17.24 7.88
CA LYS A 58 2.51 -17.45 8.13
C LYS A 58 3.07 -18.78 7.61
N LYS A 59 2.37 -19.44 6.69
CA LYS A 59 2.82 -20.66 6.00
C LYS A 59 3.66 -20.31 4.77
N PHE A 60 4.73 -19.56 5.00
CA PHE A 60 5.55 -18.96 3.94
C PHE A 60 6.20 -19.99 3.00
N GLN A 61 6.59 -21.16 3.53
CA GLN A 61 7.21 -22.20 2.71
C GLN A 61 6.25 -22.71 1.63
N GLU A 62 4.99 -22.99 1.99
CA GLU A 62 3.97 -23.43 1.04
C GLU A 62 3.51 -22.29 0.13
N ALA A 63 3.35 -21.08 0.69
CA ALA A 63 2.91 -19.91 -0.08
C ALA A 63 3.84 -19.59 -1.26
N TYR A 64 5.15 -19.79 -1.09
CA TYR A 64 6.15 -19.56 -2.14
C TYR A 64 5.83 -20.33 -3.43
N ASP A 65 5.55 -21.64 -3.32
CA ASP A 65 5.30 -22.48 -4.50
C ASP A 65 4.03 -22.06 -5.23
N PHE A 66 2.97 -21.73 -4.49
CA PHE A 66 1.71 -21.27 -5.06
C PHE A 66 1.80 -19.86 -5.65
N TYR A 67 2.58 -18.94 -5.07
CA TYR A 67 2.85 -17.64 -5.72
C TYR A 67 3.56 -17.86 -7.06
N LYS A 68 4.59 -18.71 -7.11
CA LYS A 68 5.30 -19.02 -8.37
C LYS A 68 4.39 -19.67 -9.40
N ALA A 69 3.52 -20.58 -9.00
CA ALA A 69 2.54 -21.20 -9.90
C ALA A 69 1.54 -20.16 -10.44
N SER A 70 1.13 -19.19 -9.61
CA SER A 70 0.14 -18.18 -10.02
C SER A 70 0.62 -17.26 -11.15
N GLN A 71 1.88 -16.83 -11.13
CA GLN A 71 2.41 -15.81 -12.04
C GLN A 71 1.55 -14.53 -12.17
N MET A 72 0.74 -14.19 -11.14
CA MET A 72 -0.17 -13.05 -11.16
C MET A 72 0.31 -11.88 -10.30
N LYS A 73 -0.07 -10.66 -10.69
CA LYS A 73 0.09 -9.44 -9.87
C LYS A 73 1.53 -9.25 -9.40
N ASP A 74 1.76 -9.23 -8.09
CA ASP A 74 3.02 -9.05 -7.37
C ASP A 74 3.59 -10.38 -6.84
N TRP A 75 3.35 -11.49 -7.55
CA TRP A 75 3.81 -12.82 -7.12
C TRP A 75 5.33 -12.91 -6.93
N GLU A 76 6.13 -12.24 -7.75
CA GLU A 76 7.60 -12.25 -7.62
C GLU A 76 8.01 -11.60 -6.30
N GLU A 77 7.41 -10.45 -5.99
CA GLU A 77 7.61 -9.74 -4.74
C GLU A 77 7.21 -10.60 -3.52
N ARG A 78 6.04 -11.25 -3.58
CA ARG A 78 5.51 -12.09 -2.50
C ARG A 78 6.27 -13.39 -2.33
N ALA A 79 6.69 -14.04 -3.41
CA ALA A 79 7.52 -15.24 -3.38
C ALA A 79 8.90 -14.93 -2.76
N LEU A 80 9.54 -13.82 -3.16
CA LEU A 80 10.80 -13.38 -2.56
C LEU A 80 10.64 -13.04 -1.07
N TYR A 81 9.52 -12.44 -0.68
CA TYR A 81 9.19 -12.25 0.74
C TYR A 81 9.14 -13.59 1.49
N CYS A 82 8.47 -14.61 0.93
CA CYS A 82 8.41 -15.95 1.52
C CYS A 82 9.80 -16.57 1.70
N LEU A 83 10.67 -16.49 0.69
CA LEU A 83 12.06 -16.96 0.80
C LEU A 83 12.81 -16.22 1.92
N TYR A 84 12.63 -14.89 2.00
CA TYR A 84 13.26 -14.08 3.03
C TYR A 84 12.81 -14.47 4.44
N LYS A 85 11.50 -14.66 4.65
CA LYS A 85 10.92 -15.06 5.94
C LYS A 85 11.31 -16.47 6.36
N THR A 86 11.51 -17.36 5.39
CA THR A 86 11.97 -18.74 5.62
C THR A 86 13.51 -18.86 5.69
N LYS A 87 14.23 -17.73 5.60
CA LYS A 87 15.70 -17.66 5.66
C LYS A 87 16.42 -18.41 4.53
N GLN A 88 15.75 -18.62 3.40
CA GLN A 88 16.34 -19.19 2.18
C GLN A 88 17.11 -18.12 1.40
N PHE A 89 18.14 -17.57 2.04
CA PHE A 89 18.83 -16.36 1.61
C PHE A 89 19.60 -16.50 0.29
N ASP A 90 20.20 -17.66 0.03
CA ASP A 90 20.91 -17.92 -1.23
C ASP A 90 19.94 -17.96 -2.42
N LEU A 91 18.78 -18.58 -2.23
CA LEU A 91 17.74 -18.64 -3.25
C LEU A 91 17.09 -17.26 -3.44
N PHE A 92 16.84 -16.52 -2.34
CA PHE A 92 16.37 -15.15 -2.38
C PHE A 92 17.31 -14.25 -3.20
N GLU A 93 18.62 -14.29 -2.95
CA GLU A 93 19.59 -13.46 -3.68
C GLU A 93 19.63 -13.81 -5.18
N LYS A 94 19.60 -15.11 -5.50
CA LYS A 94 19.56 -15.59 -6.88
C LYS A 94 18.30 -15.13 -7.62
N GLU A 95 17.12 -15.31 -7.02
CA GLU A 95 15.85 -14.94 -7.64
C GLU A 95 15.66 -13.42 -7.70
N LEU A 96 16.08 -12.68 -6.68
CA LEU A 96 16.07 -11.21 -6.67
C LEU A 96 16.89 -10.66 -7.84
N HIS A 97 18.07 -11.22 -8.11
CA HIS A 97 18.87 -10.81 -9.27
C HIS A 97 18.10 -10.99 -10.59
N GLY A 98 17.39 -12.12 -10.75
CA GLY A 98 16.54 -12.37 -11.91
C GLY A 98 15.39 -11.36 -12.06
N VAL A 99 14.71 -11.02 -10.95
CA VAL A 99 13.62 -10.03 -10.96
C VAL A 99 14.15 -8.63 -11.31
N MET A 100 15.29 -8.24 -10.75
CA MET A 100 15.92 -6.93 -11.01
C MET A 100 16.25 -6.68 -12.49
N LEU A 101 16.51 -7.74 -13.27
CA LEU A 101 16.74 -7.64 -14.71
C LEU A 101 15.45 -7.31 -15.49
N LYS A 102 14.28 -7.61 -14.93
CA LYS A 102 12.97 -7.33 -15.53
C LYS A 102 12.38 -6.01 -15.03
N LYS A 103 12.39 -5.80 -13.70
CA LYS A 103 11.72 -4.70 -13.01
C LYS A 103 12.44 -4.39 -11.69
N ASN A 104 12.65 -3.12 -11.41
CA ASN A 104 13.29 -2.63 -10.17
C ASN A 104 12.49 -1.51 -9.50
N THR A 105 11.16 -1.56 -9.62
CA THR A 105 10.23 -0.52 -9.14
C THR A 105 9.38 -0.95 -7.95
N SER A 106 9.68 -2.09 -7.33
CA SER A 106 8.94 -2.60 -6.17
C SER A 106 9.52 -2.05 -4.85
N PRO A 107 8.75 -1.25 -4.08
CA PRO A 107 9.19 -0.78 -2.76
C PRO A 107 9.36 -1.93 -1.75
N LEU A 108 8.56 -2.99 -1.87
CA LEU A 108 8.70 -4.19 -1.03
C LEU A 108 10.05 -4.87 -1.26
N LEU A 109 10.42 -5.10 -2.53
CA LEU A 109 11.73 -5.69 -2.84
C LEU A 109 12.88 -4.76 -2.50
N ALA A 110 12.71 -3.44 -2.64
CA ALA A 110 13.70 -2.49 -2.16
C ALA A 110 13.99 -2.66 -0.66
N THR A 111 12.93 -2.80 0.13
CA THR A 111 13.03 -3.02 1.58
C THR A 111 13.75 -4.33 1.90
N LEU A 112 13.34 -5.43 1.25
CA LEU A 112 13.98 -6.74 1.45
C LEU A 112 15.45 -6.73 1.01
N SER A 113 15.76 -6.14 -0.14
CA SER A 113 17.13 -6.04 -0.66
C SER A 113 18.01 -5.20 0.24
N THR A 114 17.54 -4.04 0.71
CA THR A 114 18.28 -3.18 1.63
C THR A 114 18.59 -3.91 2.93
N HIS A 115 17.58 -4.57 3.50
CA HIS A 115 17.74 -5.31 4.76
C HIS A 115 18.67 -6.51 4.60
N PHE A 116 18.56 -7.26 3.49
CA PHE A 116 19.48 -8.32 3.12
C PHE A 116 20.93 -7.81 3.03
N ALA A 117 21.15 -6.80 2.20
CA ALA A 117 22.47 -6.23 1.95
C ALA A 117 23.14 -5.75 3.25
N ARG A 118 22.39 -5.10 4.14
CA ARG A 118 22.90 -4.66 5.45
C ARG A 118 23.28 -5.84 6.34
N ASN A 119 22.43 -6.85 6.48
CA ASN A 119 22.67 -8.00 7.36
C ASN A 119 23.85 -8.86 6.90
N PHE A 120 24.08 -8.94 5.59
CA PHE A 120 25.17 -9.73 5.01
C PHE A 120 26.39 -8.88 4.62
N HIS A 121 26.42 -7.59 4.99
CA HIS A 121 27.49 -6.64 4.65
C HIS A 121 27.83 -6.59 3.15
N LYS A 122 26.80 -6.67 2.30
CA LYS A 122 26.89 -6.58 0.84
C LYS A 122 26.43 -5.20 0.36
N LYS A 123 26.84 -4.82 -0.86
CA LYS A 123 26.30 -3.66 -1.55
C LYS A 123 24.86 -3.94 -1.98
N ASP A 124 23.92 -3.07 -1.61
CA ASP A 124 22.56 -3.13 -2.16
C ASP A 124 22.58 -2.72 -3.63
N ARG A 125 22.14 -3.63 -4.50
CA ARG A 125 22.10 -3.41 -5.95
C ARG A 125 20.71 -3.07 -6.46
N TYR A 126 19.67 -3.17 -5.63
CA TYR A 126 18.30 -2.87 -6.04
C TYR A 126 18.14 -1.37 -6.37
N ASN A 127 18.86 -0.50 -5.64
CA ASN A 127 19.01 0.93 -5.92
C ASN A 127 17.67 1.68 -6.14
N PHE A 128 16.63 1.29 -5.41
CA PHE A 128 15.33 1.94 -5.54
C PHE A 128 15.35 3.34 -4.95
N CYS A 129 15.70 3.45 -3.67
CA CYS A 129 15.79 4.71 -2.94
C CYS A 129 16.92 4.59 -1.90
N PRO A 130 18.19 4.77 -2.31
CA PRO A 130 19.35 4.49 -1.45
C PRO A 130 19.47 5.44 -0.24
N ASP A 131 18.98 6.68 -0.38
CA ASP A 131 18.89 7.66 0.70
C ASP A 131 17.45 8.19 0.82
N PRO A 132 16.56 7.50 1.55
CA PRO A 132 15.15 7.88 1.62
C PRO A 132 14.93 9.21 2.35
N LEU A 133 15.81 9.60 3.27
CA LEU A 133 15.65 10.85 4.03
C LEU A 133 15.99 12.09 3.20
N HIS A 134 16.89 11.95 2.21
CA HIS A 134 17.14 12.99 1.20
C HIS A 134 15.87 13.42 0.45
N PHE A 135 14.93 12.50 0.28
CA PHE A 135 13.67 12.72 -0.43
C PHE A 135 12.54 13.25 0.45
N VAL A 136 12.80 13.59 1.72
CA VAL A 136 11.82 14.29 2.56
C VAL A 136 11.66 15.73 2.05
N PHE A 137 10.42 16.22 2.01
CA PHE A 137 10.11 17.55 1.51
C PHE A 137 9.12 18.26 2.41
N HIS A 138 9.49 19.47 2.82
CA HIS A 138 8.60 20.41 3.49
C HIS A 138 8.21 21.50 2.51
N GLY A 139 6.91 21.62 2.27
CA GLY A 139 6.33 22.65 1.41
C GLY A 139 5.19 23.37 2.12
N GLN A 140 4.68 24.41 1.49
CA GLN A 140 3.52 25.16 1.94
C GLN A 140 2.48 25.22 0.82
N VAL A 141 1.21 25.10 1.18
CA VAL A 141 0.11 25.44 0.27
C VAL A 141 -0.18 26.92 0.46
N ASP A 142 0.14 27.74 -0.54
CA ASP A 142 0.07 29.20 -0.40
C ASP A 142 -1.37 29.66 -0.08
N ALA A 143 -2.39 29.03 -0.70
CA ALA A 143 -3.81 29.29 -0.43
C ALA A 143 -4.27 28.96 1.00
N LEU A 144 -3.54 28.12 1.76
CA LEU A 144 -3.85 27.88 3.17
C LEU A 144 -3.26 28.95 4.11
N LYS A 145 -2.29 29.73 3.61
CA LYS A 145 -1.57 30.73 4.39
C LYS A 145 -2.10 32.15 4.15
N ASP A 146 -2.59 32.42 2.94
CA ASP A 146 -3.12 33.73 2.59
C ASP A 146 -4.41 34.01 3.38
N PRO A 147 -4.44 35.04 4.25
CA PRO A 147 -5.63 35.37 5.03
C PRO A 147 -6.79 35.88 4.18
N ASN A 148 -6.54 36.27 2.92
CA ASN A 148 -7.58 36.67 1.97
C ASN A 148 -8.15 35.50 1.17
N ASP A 149 -7.53 34.33 1.27
CA ASP A 149 -7.99 33.12 0.62
C ASP A 149 -8.95 32.36 1.56
N ASP A 150 -10.07 31.92 1.00
CA ASP A 150 -11.13 31.27 1.76
C ASP A 150 -10.90 29.76 1.97
N LEU A 151 -9.88 29.17 1.33
CA LEU A 151 -9.66 27.72 1.32
C LEU A 151 -9.58 27.15 2.74
N LEU A 152 -8.78 27.75 3.62
CA LEU A 152 -8.61 27.26 4.99
C LEU A 152 -9.94 27.28 5.76
N LYS A 153 -10.67 28.39 5.68
CA LYS A 153 -11.96 28.55 6.36
C LYS A 153 -12.99 27.56 5.85
N SER A 154 -13.06 27.37 4.53
CA SER A 154 -13.96 26.42 3.88
C SER A 154 -13.62 24.96 4.25
N LEU A 155 -12.33 24.60 4.32
CA LEU A 155 -11.91 23.27 4.76
C LEU A 155 -12.30 23.00 6.22
N LEU A 156 -12.05 23.94 7.13
CA LEU A 156 -12.39 23.78 8.55
C LEU A 156 -13.91 23.66 8.76
N HIS A 157 -14.69 24.40 7.97
CA HIS A 157 -16.16 24.28 7.94
C HIS A 157 -16.59 22.89 7.45
N ASP A 158 -16.12 22.46 6.27
CA ASP A 158 -16.51 21.17 5.68
C ASP A 158 -16.06 19.97 6.53
N ILE A 159 -14.91 20.04 7.20
CA ILE A 159 -14.45 19.00 8.14
C ILE A 159 -15.39 18.85 9.34
N THR A 160 -16.09 19.91 9.73
CA THR A 160 -16.96 19.93 10.92
C THR A 160 -18.42 19.61 10.55
N GLU A 161 -18.89 20.13 9.42
CA GLU A 161 -20.31 20.12 9.06
C GLU A 161 -20.68 19.07 8.01
N ALA A 162 -19.71 18.59 7.21
CA ALA A 162 -20.03 17.59 6.21
C ALA A 162 -20.29 16.22 6.86
N ASP A 163 -21.34 15.54 6.40
CA ASP A 163 -21.64 14.18 6.82
C ASP A 163 -20.56 13.22 6.30
N ILE A 164 -19.57 12.98 7.17
CA ILE A 164 -18.41 12.12 6.94
C ILE A 164 -18.36 11.14 8.10
N SER A 165 -18.59 9.86 7.82
CA SER A 165 -18.49 8.81 8.82
C SER A 165 -17.10 8.78 9.44
N GLU A 166 -17.04 8.69 10.76
CA GLU A 166 -15.81 8.59 11.52
C GLU A 166 -15.33 7.14 11.61
N ARG A 167 -14.01 6.94 11.62
CA ARG A 167 -13.39 5.64 11.83
C ARG A 167 -12.60 5.68 13.12
N MET A 168 -13.05 4.91 14.10
CA MET A 168 -12.23 4.62 15.28
C MET A 168 -11.08 3.67 14.88
N GLN A 169 -9.86 4.01 15.30
CA GLN A 169 -8.68 3.16 15.12
C GLN A 169 -7.89 3.09 16.42
N SER A 170 -7.29 1.94 16.70
CA SER A 170 -6.53 1.70 17.93
C SER A 170 -5.29 2.59 18.10
N ARG A 171 -4.81 3.22 17.02
CA ARG A 171 -3.59 4.04 17.01
C ARG A 171 -3.82 5.52 17.32
N LEU A 172 -5.06 6.00 17.28
CA LEU A 172 -5.42 7.40 17.52
C LEU A 172 -6.04 7.53 18.91
N VAL A 173 -5.44 8.37 19.75
CA VAL A 173 -5.91 8.67 21.10
C VAL A 173 -6.48 10.09 21.12
N ASN A 174 -7.62 10.30 21.80
CA ASN A 174 -8.32 11.58 21.93
C ASN A 174 -8.46 12.34 20.60
N GLY A 175 -8.92 11.66 19.57
CA GLY A 175 -9.15 12.25 18.26
C GLY A 175 -10.05 11.39 17.39
N ILE A 176 -10.45 11.97 16.26
CA ILE A 176 -11.26 11.31 15.24
C ILE A 176 -10.52 11.30 13.91
N GLN A 177 -10.79 10.29 13.10
CA GLN A 177 -10.36 10.22 11.70
C GLN A 177 -11.59 10.06 10.81
N SER A 178 -11.64 10.77 9.68
CA SER A 178 -12.63 10.47 8.66
C SER A 178 -12.42 9.12 7.98
N SER A 179 -13.50 8.49 7.55
CA SER A 179 -13.47 7.34 6.65
C SER A 179 -13.59 7.76 5.17
N GLY A 180 -13.30 6.82 4.26
CA GLY A 180 -13.36 7.06 2.82
C GLY A 180 -12.15 7.84 2.28
N ASN A 181 -12.32 8.40 1.08
CA ASN A 181 -11.31 9.22 0.41
C ASN A 181 -11.86 10.64 0.27
N LEU A 182 -11.36 11.57 1.09
CA LEU A 182 -11.80 12.97 1.14
C LEU A 182 -11.81 13.63 -0.26
N PHE A 183 -10.77 13.41 -1.05
CA PHE A 183 -10.62 14.03 -2.37
C PHE A 183 -11.55 13.44 -3.45
N LYS A 184 -12.25 12.33 -3.16
CA LYS A 184 -13.33 11.82 -4.03
C LYS A 184 -14.70 12.39 -3.68
N ARG A 185 -14.81 13.18 -2.60
CA ARG A 185 -16.08 13.77 -2.19
C ARG A 185 -16.46 14.98 -3.04
N LYS A 186 -17.68 15.49 -2.85
CA LYS A 186 -18.29 16.54 -3.68
C LYS A 186 -17.90 17.95 -3.26
N GLU A 187 -17.52 18.16 -2.01
CA GLU A 187 -17.23 19.47 -1.41
C GLU A 187 -16.12 20.20 -2.19
N PRO A 188 -16.34 21.47 -2.58
CA PRO A 188 -15.35 22.23 -3.36
C PRO A 188 -14.00 22.41 -2.67
N SER A 189 -14.00 22.57 -1.34
CA SER A 189 -12.78 22.80 -0.55
C SER A 189 -11.80 21.63 -0.65
N PHE A 190 -12.30 20.38 -0.56
CA PHE A 190 -11.48 19.17 -0.68
C PHE A 190 -10.91 19.00 -2.09
N LYS A 191 -11.71 19.29 -3.13
CA LYS A 191 -11.22 19.26 -4.53
C LYS A 191 -10.16 20.31 -4.78
N ARG A 192 -10.35 21.52 -4.23
CA ARG A 192 -9.38 22.61 -4.34
C ARG A 192 -8.07 22.25 -3.63
N LEU A 193 -8.13 21.71 -2.41
CA LEU A 193 -6.96 21.23 -1.67
C LEU A 193 -6.21 20.12 -2.44
N ALA A 194 -6.92 19.17 -3.05
CA ALA A 194 -6.28 18.14 -3.88
C ALA A 194 -5.51 18.76 -5.07
N GLY A 195 -6.05 19.81 -5.69
CA GLY A 195 -5.37 20.59 -6.74
C GLY A 195 -4.09 21.25 -6.24
N GLU A 196 -4.15 21.93 -5.09
CA GLU A 196 -2.98 22.57 -4.47
C GLU A 196 -1.89 21.56 -4.10
N ILE A 197 -2.26 20.42 -3.51
CA ILE A 197 -1.32 19.33 -3.18
C ILE A 197 -0.72 18.74 -4.46
N THR A 198 -1.49 18.62 -5.54
CA THR A 198 -0.97 18.17 -6.85
C THR A 198 0.12 19.10 -7.37
N LEU A 199 -0.02 20.42 -7.19
CA LEU A 199 1.04 21.38 -7.54
C LEU A 199 2.29 21.19 -6.67
N LEU A 200 2.12 20.89 -5.37
CA LEU A 200 3.25 20.57 -4.48
C LEU A 200 3.97 19.28 -4.88
N ILE A 201 3.25 18.23 -5.27
CA ILE A 201 3.84 16.98 -5.75
C ILE A 201 4.63 17.22 -7.05
N LYS A 202 4.17 18.12 -7.93
CA LYS A 202 4.94 18.52 -9.12
C LYS A 202 6.22 19.26 -8.74
N LYS A 203 6.15 20.24 -7.82
CA LYS A 203 7.33 20.95 -7.29
C LYS A 203 8.33 19.97 -6.63
N TYR A 204 7.81 18.99 -5.90
CA TYR A 204 8.60 17.91 -5.31
C TYR A 204 9.38 17.14 -6.38
N TYR A 205 8.69 16.69 -7.43
CA TYR A 205 9.34 15.97 -8.52
C TYR A 205 10.35 16.85 -9.24
N ASP A 206 10.02 18.11 -9.54
CA ASP A 206 10.92 19.05 -10.22
C ASP A 206 12.23 19.28 -9.44
N ARG A 207 12.18 19.25 -8.11
CA ARG A 207 13.36 19.36 -7.26
C ARG A 207 14.31 18.16 -7.41
N TYR A 208 13.76 16.96 -7.58
CA TYR A 208 14.53 15.72 -7.54
C TYR A 208 14.69 15.03 -8.90
N LYS A 209 14.08 15.53 -9.99
CA LYS A 209 13.99 14.88 -11.31
C LYS A 209 15.33 14.48 -11.98
N HIS A 210 16.44 14.99 -11.47
CA HIS A 210 17.80 14.67 -11.96
C HIS A 210 18.51 13.62 -11.12
N GLU A 211 17.87 13.11 -10.07
CA GLU A 211 18.41 12.05 -9.22
C GLU A 211 18.38 10.69 -9.93
N GLU A 212 19.42 9.89 -9.69
CA GLU A 212 19.63 8.64 -10.43
C GLU A 212 18.84 7.45 -9.85
N SER A 213 18.17 7.62 -8.71
CA SER A 213 17.43 6.57 -8.01
C SER A 213 16.19 6.12 -8.80
N MET A 214 15.81 4.84 -8.68
CA MET A 214 14.60 4.36 -9.37
C MET A 214 13.33 4.97 -8.82
N PHE A 215 13.31 5.39 -7.56
CA PHE A 215 12.19 6.11 -6.96
C PHE A 215 11.81 7.36 -7.76
N ILE A 216 12.81 8.10 -8.26
CA ILE A 216 12.60 9.27 -9.12
C ILE A 216 12.44 8.87 -10.59
N LYS A 217 13.27 7.98 -11.12
CA LYS A 217 13.16 7.57 -12.54
C LYS A 217 11.84 6.90 -12.88
N ALA A 218 11.24 6.19 -11.94
CA ALA A 218 9.94 5.54 -12.07
C ALA A 218 8.80 6.35 -11.42
N PHE A 219 9.02 7.63 -11.13
CA PHE A 219 7.99 8.47 -10.53
C PHE A 219 6.71 8.49 -11.38
N PRO A 220 5.50 8.37 -10.78
CA PRO A 220 4.25 8.29 -11.51
C PRO A 220 4.03 9.48 -12.46
N LYS A 221 3.65 9.19 -13.70
CA LYS A 221 3.34 10.22 -14.71
C LYS A 221 1.99 10.90 -14.46
N THR A 222 1.06 10.16 -13.87
CA THR A 222 -0.26 10.64 -13.45
C THR A 222 -0.30 10.67 -11.92
N ILE A 223 -0.83 11.75 -11.36
CA ILE A 223 -1.00 11.90 -9.92
C ILE A 223 -2.43 11.50 -9.58
N GLU A 224 -2.56 10.45 -8.77
CA GLU A 224 -3.83 9.97 -8.24
C GLU A 224 -3.72 9.80 -6.73
N PHE A 225 -4.75 10.25 -6.01
CA PHE A 225 -4.83 10.07 -4.57
C PHE A 225 -5.54 8.75 -4.26
N SER A 226 -4.77 7.71 -3.98
CA SER A 226 -5.29 6.39 -3.58
C SER A 226 -6.19 6.50 -2.33
N SER A 227 -5.82 7.38 -1.40
CA SER A 227 -6.53 7.63 -0.16
C SER A 227 -6.29 9.04 0.36
N SER A 228 -7.25 9.56 1.14
CA SER A 228 -7.12 10.81 1.86
C SER A 228 -8.15 10.87 2.99
N TRP A 229 -7.73 11.36 4.16
CA TRP A 229 -8.58 11.53 5.33
C TRP A 229 -8.10 12.72 6.15
N PHE A 230 -8.98 13.31 6.96
CA PHE A 230 -8.57 14.25 7.99
C PHE A 230 -8.39 13.52 9.33
N VAL A 231 -7.56 14.09 10.19
CA VAL A 231 -7.45 13.72 11.60
C VAL A 231 -7.72 14.98 12.41
N LYS A 232 -8.65 14.90 13.38
CA LYS A 232 -8.95 15.98 14.32
C LYS A 232 -8.65 15.50 15.72
N MET A 233 -7.61 16.06 16.34
CA MET A 233 -7.19 15.71 17.69
C MET A 233 -7.65 16.76 18.69
N GLN A 234 -7.98 16.30 19.90
CA GLN A 234 -8.23 17.13 21.06
C GLN A 234 -6.99 17.17 21.97
N THR A 235 -7.03 17.98 23.03
CA THR A 235 -5.94 18.07 24.02
C THR A 235 -5.53 16.68 24.53
N GLY A 236 -4.22 16.41 24.50
CA GLY A 236 -3.65 15.11 24.88
C GLY A 236 -3.78 14.02 23.80
N GLY A 237 -4.33 14.33 22.63
CA GLY A 237 -4.43 13.42 21.51
C GLY A 237 -3.10 13.20 20.80
N HIS A 238 -2.89 11.99 20.31
CA HIS A 238 -1.71 11.61 19.55
C HIS A 238 -2.01 10.45 18.60
N LEU A 239 -1.16 10.29 17.59
CA LEU A 239 -1.21 9.22 16.61
C LEU A 239 0.12 8.45 16.65
N SER A 240 0.06 7.15 16.93
CA SER A 240 1.26 6.31 16.95
C SER A 240 1.91 6.22 15.56
N SER A 241 3.24 6.18 15.52
CA SER A 241 4.02 6.05 14.28
C SER A 241 3.59 4.81 13.48
N HIS A 242 3.40 5.00 12.18
CA HIS A 242 3.05 3.95 11.23
C HIS A 242 3.48 4.38 9.82
N ILE A 243 3.32 3.49 8.86
CA ILE A 243 3.64 3.71 7.44
C ILE A 243 2.41 3.46 6.57
N HIS A 244 2.44 3.98 5.35
CA HIS A 244 1.50 3.68 4.29
C HIS A 244 2.25 2.98 3.16
N GLU A 245 1.84 1.75 2.84
CA GLU A 245 2.62 0.86 1.96
C GLU A 245 2.21 0.94 0.48
N GLU A 246 1.05 1.54 0.20
CA GLU A 246 0.40 1.54 -1.12
C GLU A 246 0.74 2.76 -2.00
N GLY A 247 1.21 3.86 -1.39
CA GLY A 247 1.44 5.13 -2.10
C GLY A 247 2.90 5.30 -2.53
N TRP A 248 3.12 5.92 -3.69
CA TRP A 248 4.48 6.35 -4.09
C TRP A 248 4.99 7.50 -3.19
N ILE A 249 4.08 8.38 -2.77
CA ILE A 249 4.31 9.42 -1.76
C ILE A 249 3.22 9.30 -0.70
N SER A 250 3.59 9.52 0.55
CA SER A 250 2.66 9.85 1.63
C SER A 250 3.06 11.17 2.28
N GLY A 251 2.10 11.86 2.88
CA GLY A 251 2.34 13.16 3.49
C GLY A 251 1.16 13.63 4.32
N ALA A 252 1.39 14.70 5.09
CA ALA A 252 0.37 15.34 5.92
C ALA A 252 0.35 16.84 5.63
N VAL A 253 -0.85 17.42 5.67
CA VAL A 253 -1.06 18.87 5.60
C VAL A 253 -1.71 19.30 6.90
N TYR A 254 -1.07 20.22 7.61
CA TYR A 254 -1.60 20.77 8.86
C TYR A 254 -2.48 21.98 8.55
N LEU A 255 -3.77 21.88 8.89
CA LEU A 255 -4.73 22.97 8.70
C LEU A 255 -4.81 23.89 9.93
N SER A 256 -4.64 23.31 11.12
CA SER A 256 -4.62 24.02 12.39
C SER A 256 -3.73 23.28 13.36
N ILE A 257 -2.90 24.02 14.08
CA ILE A 257 -1.99 23.52 15.11
C ILE A 257 -2.25 24.39 16.35
N PRO A 258 -2.33 23.81 17.56
CA PRO A 258 -2.51 24.56 18.81
C PRO A 258 -1.38 25.55 19.10
#